data_AF-A0A8I2ZND9-F1
#
_entry.id   AF-A0A8I2ZND9-F1
#
_cell.length_a   1.000
_cell.length_b   1.000
_cell.length_c   1.000
_cell.angle_alpha   90.00
_cell.angle_beta   90.00
_cell.angle_gamma   90.00
#
_symmetry.space_group_name_H-M   'P 1'
#
loop_
_entity.id
_entity.type
_entity.pdbx_description
1 polymer ?
#
loop_
_entity_poly.entity_id
_entity_poly.type
_entity_poly.pdbx_seq_one_letter_code
_entity_poly.pdbx_strand_id
1 'polypeptide(L)'
;MVVAFAGVEHSEAVQLATQYFGDMVSSDKPAAAFTRSGSETSEASTDSSWSAPSSTSSSPAQKPSSLLSKVPFFKNLSTSAPSQAAVAADASSTDIFRPSHYTGGFMALPPQPPSLNPAAPNFTHIHLAFEGLPISSDIYALATLQTLLGGGGSFSAGGPGKGMYSRLYTNVLNQHGWVESCVAFNHSYTDSGLFGISAACLPGRAGAMLDVMCRELRALTLEPAHASSALRPVEVQRAKNQLRSSLLMNLESRMVELEDLGRQVQVHGRKVPVGDMCRKIEALTVDDLRRVAKLVVGGMVENPGRGSGAPTVVLQEAQAHGVSTHSLTWESIQNTVYGWQLGRR
;
A
#
# COMPACT_ATOMS: atom_id res chain seq x y z
N MET A 1 20.75 5.42 -18.07
CA MET A 1 20.65 4.14 -17.33
C MET A 1 21.20 4.36 -15.93
N VAL A 2 20.58 3.77 -14.91
CA VAL A 2 21.10 3.81 -13.52
C VAL A 2 21.50 2.38 -13.17
N VAL A 3 22.77 2.16 -12.82
CA VAL A 3 23.27 0.89 -12.29
C VAL A 3 23.48 1.08 -10.79
N ALA A 4 22.80 0.28 -9.99
CA ALA A 4 22.87 0.34 -8.54
C ALA A 4 23.61 -0.90 -8.01
N PHE A 5 24.52 -0.67 -7.05
CA PHE A 5 25.25 -1.73 -6.35
C PHE A 5 24.98 -1.60 -4.86
N ALA A 6 24.75 -2.72 -4.18
CA ALA A 6 24.58 -2.79 -2.73
C ALA A 6 25.60 -3.77 -2.15
N GLY A 7 26.40 -3.31 -1.19
CA GLY A 7 27.42 -4.13 -0.52
C GLY A 7 28.65 -4.48 -1.36
N VAL A 8 28.95 -3.72 -2.42
CA VAL A 8 30.14 -3.86 -3.30
C VAL A 8 31.06 -2.67 -3.08
N GLU A 9 32.37 -2.88 -3.11
CA GLU A 9 33.34 -1.77 -3.01
C GLU A 9 33.17 -0.80 -4.18
N HIS A 10 33.33 0.51 -3.95
CA HIS A 10 33.12 1.51 -4.98
C HIS A 10 34.01 1.29 -6.22
N SER A 11 35.28 0.91 -6.01
CA SER A 11 36.24 0.63 -7.08
C SER A 11 35.78 -0.53 -7.97
N GLU A 12 35.35 -1.62 -7.37
CA GLU A 12 34.80 -2.81 -8.04
C GLU A 12 33.48 -2.49 -8.75
N ALA A 13 32.58 -1.73 -8.12
CA ALA A 13 31.34 -1.28 -8.73
C ALA A 13 31.57 -0.46 -10.01
N VAL A 14 32.54 0.48 -9.97
CA VAL A 14 32.92 1.28 -11.15
C VAL A 14 33.53 0.39 -12.23
N GLN A 15 34.39 -0.56 -11.85
CA GLN A 15 34.99 -1.49 -12.80
C GLN A 15 33.93 -2.35 -13.51
N LEU A 16 33.00 -2.94 -12.75
CA LEU A 16 31.91 -3.75 -13.29
C LEU A 16 30.98 -2.90 -14.17
N ALA A 17 30.61 -1.70 -13.73
CA ALA A 17 29.78 -0.80 -14.52
C ALA A 17 30.45 -0.45 -15.87
N THR A 18 31.76 -0.17 -15.85
CA THR A 18 32.52 0.13 -17.05
C THR A 18 32.67 -1.11 -17.95
N GLN A 19 32.93 -2.28 -17.36
CA GLN A 19 33.11 -3.53 -18.08
C GLN A 19 31.87 -3.95 -18.86
N TYR A 20 30.69 -3.83 -18.25
CA TYR A 20 29.44 -4.33 -18.84
C TYR A 20 28.63 -3.27 -19.57
N PHE A 21 28.89 -1.98 -19.31
CA PHE A 21 28.07 -0.89 -19.83
C PHE A 21 28.85 0.33 -20.32
N GLY A 22 30.19 0.30 -20.27
CA GLY A 22 31.04 1.44 -20.64
C GLY A 22 31.03 1.77 -22.14
N ASP A 23 30.54 0.86 -22.98
CA ASP A 23 30.37 1.02 -24.42
C ASP A 23 29.03 1.66 -24.80
N MET A 24 28.15 1.96 -23.84
CA MET A 24 26.89 2.65 -24.12
C MET A 24 27.13 4.11 -24.53
N VAL A 25 26.67 4.46 -25.73
CA VAL A 25 26.75 5.81 -26.28
C VAL A 25 25.77 6.76 -25.55
N SER A 26 26.25 7.91 -25.07
CA SER A 26 25.37 8.97 -24.56
C SER A 26 24.58 9.59 -25.72
N SER A 27 23.26 9.45 -25.74
CA SER A 27 22.45 10.19 -26.71
C SER A 27 22.28 11.64 -26.26
N ASP A 28 22.86 12.60 -26.99
CA ASP A 28 22.73 14.05 -26.79
C ASP A 28 21.33 14.62 -27.13
N LYS A 29 20.29 13.78 -27.18
CA LYS A 29 18.92 14.26 -27.39
C LYS A 29 18.33 14.66 -26.02
N PRO A 30 17.63 15.82 -25.91
CA PRO A 30 16.85 16.11 -24.72
C PRO A 30 15.90 14.94 -24.48
N ALA A 31 15.84 14.43 -23.25
CA ALA A 31 15.22 13.17 -22.86
C ALA A 31 13.86 12.96 -23.54
N ALA A 32 13.85 12.33 -24.71
CA ALA A 32 12.65 11.97 -25.43
C ALA A 32 12.05 10.77 -24.71
N ALA A 33 10.80 10.93 -24.29
CA ALA A 33 9.87 9.93 -23.74
C ALA A 33 10.44 8.51 -23.61
N PHE A 34 10.73 8.09 -22.38
CA PHE A 34 11.01 6.70 -22.05
C PHE A 34 9.79 5.84 -22.39
N THR A 35 9.78 5.17 -23.55
CA THR A 35 8.92 4.01 -23.77
C THR A 35 9.47 2.84 -22.97
N ARG A 36 8.98 2.66 -21.74
CA ARG A 36 9.30 1.49 -20.90
C ARG A 36 8.42 0.32 -21.31
N SER A 37 9.02 -0.73 -21.86
CA SER A 37 8.43 -2.07 -21.86
C SER A 37 8.70 -2.69 -20.49
N GLY A 38 7.78 -2.53 -19.54
CA GLY A 38 7.86 -3.15 -18.23
C GLY A 38 7.28 -4.56 -18.27
N SER A 39 8.14 -5.58 -18.25
CA SER A 39 7.76 -6.91 -17.77
C SER A 39 8.04 -6.96 -16.27
N GLU A 40 7.04 -6.68 -15.46
CA GLU A 40 7.09 -6.95 -14.02
C GLU A 40 6.67 -8.40 -13.80
N THR A 41 7.64 -9.29 -13.55
CA THR A 41 7.38 -10.60 -12.95
C THR A 41 8.03 -10.60 -11.57
N SER A 42 7.22 -10.30 -10.56
CA SER A 42 7.50 -10.68 -9.19
C SER A 42 6.46 -11.73 -8.81
N GLU A 43 6.84 -13.01 -8.92
CA GLU A 43 6.05 -14.11 -8.36
C GLU A 43 6.12 -14.04 -6.84
N ALA A 44 5.03 -13.61 -6.21
CA ALA A 44 4.77 -13.87 -4.82
C ALA A 44 3.91 -15.14 -4.74
N SER A 45 4.52 -16.24 -4.28
CA SER A 45 3.83 -17.50 -4.03
C SER A 45 2.72 -17.32 -2.98
N THR A 46 1.47 -17.44 -3.43
CA THR A 46 0.33 -17.71 -2.55
C THR A 46 -0.41 -18.93 -3.10
N ASP A 47 -0.27 -20.05 -2.39
CA ASP A 47 -1.09 -21.23 -2.59
C ASP A 47 -2.53 -20.93 -2.16
N SER A 48 -3.45 -20.87 -3.11
CA SER A 48 -4.80 -21.41 -2.96
C SER A 48 -5.43 -21.56 -4.35
N SER A 49 -5.72 -22.79 -4.69
CA SER A 49 -6.37 -23.22 -5.92
C SER A 49 -7.81 -22.70 -5.98
N TRP A 50 -8.27 -22.29 -7.16
CA TRP A 50 -9.61 -22.56 -7.72
C TRP A 50 -9.65 -22.21 -9.21
N SER A 51 -10.10 -23.18 -10.00
CA SER A 51 -10.09 -23.19 -11.46
C SER A 51 -11.48 -22.81 -12.01
N ALA A 52 -11.53 -22.06 -13.11
CA ALA A 52 -12.72 -21.90 -13.94
C ALA A 52 -12.38 -22.22 -15.43
N PRO A 53 -13.35 -22.70 -16.23
CA PRO A 53 -13.07 -23.50 -17.43
C PRO A 53 -12.70 -22.66 -18.64
N SER A 54 -11.74 -23.16 -19.42
CA SER A 54 -11.29 -22.61 -20.70
C SER A 54 -12.17 -23.08 -21.86
N SER A 55 -12.47 -22.17 -22.78
CA SER A 55 -13.01 -22.46 -24.09
C SER A 55 -11.87 -22.81 -25.05
N THR A 56 -12.10 -23.86 -25.85
CA THR A 56 -11.15 -24.44 -26.79
C THR A 56 -11.05 -23.64 -28.07
N SER A 57 -9.82 -23.33 -28.51
CA SER A 57 -9.52 -23.22 -29.94
C SER A 57 -8.12 -23.75 -30.23
N SER A 58 -8.06 -24.62 -31.24
CA SER A 58 -6.92 -25.42 -31.68
C SER A 58 -6.19 -24.74 -32.83
N SER A 59 -4.84 -24.76 -32.86
CA SER A 59 -4.01 -24.61 -34.07
C SER A 59 -2.53 -24.97 -33.84
N PRO A 60 -1.73 -25.28 -34.89
CA PRO A 60 -0.91 -26.50 -34.93
C PRO A 60 0.60 -26.32 -34.65
N ALA A 61 1.26 -27.45 -34.42
CA ALA A 61 2.67 -27.59 -34.05
C ALA A 61 3.68 -27.22 -35.17
N GLN A 62 4.78 -26.55 -34.79
CA GLN A 62 5.99 -26.40 -35.62
C GLN A 62 7.28 -26.57 -34.80
N LYS A 63 8.32 -27.09 -35.50
CA LYS A 63 9.58 -27.68 -35.00
C LYS A 63 10.58 -26.67 -34.42
N PRO A 64 11.41 -27.03 -33.42
CA PRO A 64 12.44 -26.14 -32.87
C PRO A 64 13.72 -26.09 -33.72
N SER A 65 14.24 -24.89 -33.94
CA SER A 65 15.57 -24.63 -34.52
C SER A 65 16.67 -24.75 -33.45
N SER A 66 17.74 -25.45 -33.79
CA SER A 66 18.84 -25.88 -32.94
C SER A 66 19.94 -24.82 -32.82
N LEU A 67 20.04 -24.08 -31.71
CA LEU A 67 21.26 -23.28 -31.41
C LEU A 67 21.58 -23.04 -29.91
N LEU A 68 20.82 -23.59 -28.94
CA LEU A 68 21.07 -23.39 -27.50
C LEU A 68 21.13 -24.66 -26.65
N SER A 69 21.42 -25.83 -27.25
CA SER A 69 21.28 -27.13 -26.56
C SER A 69 22.46 -27.57 -25.68
N LYS A 70 23.39 -26.70 -25.27
CA LYS A 70 24.60 -27.11 -24.52
C LYS A 70 24.73 -26.55 -23.09
N VAL A 71 23.69 -25.94 -22.53
CA VAL A 71 23.69 -25.50 -21.12
C VAL A 71 22.57 -26.22 -20.35
N PRO A 72 22.87 -27.04 -19.32
CA PRO A 72 21.89 -27.92 -18.67
C PRO A 72 20.81 -27.18 -17.84
N PHE A 73 20.97 -25.89 -17.55
CA PHE A 73 20.06 -25.10 -16.72
C PHE A 73 18.95 -24.34 -17.48
N PHE A 74 18.97 -24.28 -18.82
CA PHE A 74 18.03 -23.45 -19.60
C PHE A 74 16.91 -24.25 -20.30
N LYS A 75 16.70 -25.53 -19.96
CA LYS A 75 15.78 -26.41 -20.69
C LYS A 75 14.29 -26.08 -20.57
N ASN A 76 13.88 -25.17 -19.69
CA ASN A 76 12.46 -24.83 -19.45
C ASN A 76 12.05 -23.39 -19.82
N LEU A 77 12.90 -22.61 -20.49
CA LEU A 77 12.51 -21.29 -21.00
C LEU A 77 12.00 -21.42 -22.45
N SER A 78 10.79 -21.94 -22.59
CA SER A 78 10.06 -21.92 -23.85
C SER A 78 9.32 -20.59 -24.00
N THR A 79 9.94 -19.61 -24.66
CA THR A 79 9.27 -18.36 -25.05
C THR A 79 8.56 -18.56 -26.38
N SER A 80 7.35 -19.13 -26.37
CA SER A 80 6.49 -19.14 -27.57
C SER A 80 5.77 -17.79 -27.69
N ALA A 81 6.51 -16.75 -28.05
CA ALA A 81 5.95 -15.50 -28.56
C ALA A 81 6.19 -15.46 -30.08
N PRO A 82 5.15 -15.34 -30.93
CA PRO A 82 5.35 -15.17 -32.36
C PRO A 82 6.10 -13.85 -32.62
N SER A 83 7.00 -13.84 -33.63
CA SER A 83 7.83 -12.68 -34.03
C SER A 83 7.05 -11.48 -34.59
N GLN A 84 5.72 -11.52 -34.48
CA GLN A 84 4.78 -10.50 -34.91
C GLN A 84 3.66 -10.37 -33.86
N ALA A 85 4.03 -10.06 -32.62
CA ALA A 85 3.09 -9.44 -31.71
C ALA A 85 2.87 -8.00 -32.18
N ALA A 86 1.87 -7.78 -33.03
CA ALA A 86 1.38 -6.45 -33.31
C ALA A 86 0.86 -5.87 -31.99
N VAL A 87 1.60 -4.93 -31.40
CA VAL A 87 1.11 -4.13 -30.29
C VAL A 87 -0.06 -3.35 -30.87
N ALA A 88 -1.29 -3.73 -30.51
CA ALA A 88 -2.45 -2.92 -30.80
C ALA A 88 -2.22 -1.57 -30.12
N ALA A 89 -1.78 -0.58 -30.90
CA ALA A 89 -1.56 0.78 -30.47
C ALA A 89 -2.92 1.48 -30.33
N ASP A 90 -3.76 0.97 -29.43
CA ASP A 90 -5.00 1.61 -29.02
C ASP A 90 -4.90 2.10 -27.58
N ALA A 91 -3.67 2.41 -27.14
CA ALA A 91 -3.45 3.31 -26.04
C ALA A 91 -3.60 4.73 -26.60
N SER A 92 -4.81 5.30 -26.47
CA SER A 92 -4.93 6.77 -26.40
C SER A 92 -3.77 7.26 -25.52
N SER A 93 -2.92 8.14 -26.04
CA SER A 93 -1.71 8.60 -25.36
C SER A 93 -2.07 9.14 -23.97
N THR A 94 -2.05 8.28 -22.96
CA THR A 94 -2.27 8.66 -21.59
C THR A 94 -1.10 9.54 -21.24
N ASP A 95 -1.38 10.81 -20.97
CA ASP A 95 -0.38 11.74 -20.49
C ASP A 95 0.07 11.28 -19.09
N ILE A 96 1.09 10.43 -19.06
CA ILE A 96 1.68 9.85 -17.85
C ILE A 96 2.34 10.90 -16.96
N PHE A 97 2.47 12.15 -17.42
CA PHE A 97 3.00 13.27 -16.65
C PHE A 97 1.89 14.08 -15.97
N ARG A 98 0.62 13.81 -16.30
CA ARG A 98 -0.51 14.47 -15.64
C ARG A 98 -0.57 14.03 -14.17
N PRO A 99 -0.56 14.97 -13.20
CA PRO A 99 -0.74 14.62 -11.80
C PRO A 99 -2.07 13.90 -11.53
N SER A 100 -2.03 12.92 -10.64
CA SER A 100 -3.19 12.14 -10.22
C SER A 100 -4.18 12.99 -9.43
N HIS A 101 -5.43 13.03 -9.88
CA HIS A 101 -6.52 13.71 -9.20
C HIS A 101 -7.28 12.73 -8.31
N TYR A 102 -7.11 12.83 -7.00
CA TYR A 102 -7.86 12.04 -6.03
C TYR A 102 -9.33 12.48 -6.00
N THR A 103 -10.26 11.56 -6.23
CA THR A 103 -11.70 11.87 -6.27
C THR A 103 -12.44 11.50 -4.99
N GLY A 104 -11.89 10.60 -4.17
CA GLY A 104 -12.68 9.89 -3.17
C GLY A 104 -13.75 9.00 -3.82
N GLY A 105 -14.79 8.66 -3.06
CA GLY A 105 -15.99 7.98 -3.55
C GLY A 105 -16.30 6.68 -2.83
N PHE A 106 -17.33 5.98 -3.31
CA PHE A 106 -17.75 4.69 -2.77
C PHE A 106 -17.85 3.62 -3.84
N MET A 107 -17.35 2.44 -3.52
CA MET A 107 -17.44 1.26 -4.35
C MET A 107 -17.91 0.06 -3.52
N ALA A 108 -19.03 -0.53 -3.91
CA ALA A 108 -19.48 -1.82 -3.40
C ALA A 108 -19.07 -2.92 -4.38
N LEU A 109 -18.26 -3.87 -3.92
CA LEU A 109 -17.93 -5.08 -4.64
C LEU A 109 -19.08 -6.09 -4.54
N PRO A 110 -19.18 -7.06 -5.47
CA PRO A 110 -20.17 -8.11 -5.39
C PRO A 110 -20.14 -8.83 -4.02
N PRO A 111 -21.31 -9.00 -3.37
CA PRO A 111 -21.36 -9.60 -2.04
C PRO A 111 -20.92 -11.06 -2.08
N GLN A 112 -20.24 -11.48 -1.02
CA GLN A 112 -19.82 -12.87 -0.85
C GLN A 112 -21.02 -13.71 -0.38
N PRO A 113 -21.28 -14.87 -1.01
CA PRO A 113 -22.34 -15.76 -0.57
C PRO A 113 -22.04 -16.32 0.83
N PRO A 114 -23.03 -16.90 1.52
CA PRO A 114 -22.78 -17.60 2.78
C PRO A 114 -21.72 -18.69 2.60
N SER A 115 -20.84 -18.84 3.60
CA SER A 115 -19.84 -19.90 3.59
C SER A 115 -20.52 -21.27 3.62
N LEU A 116 -19.99 -22.21 2.82
CA LEU A 116 -20.42 -23.61 2.83
C LEU A 116 -19.97 -24.34 4.11
N ASN A 117 -18.94 -23.81 4.79
CA ASN A 117 -18.43 -24.36 6.04
C ASN A 117 -18.83 -23.44 7.22
N PRO A 118 -19.74 -23.88 8.10
CA PRO A 118 -20.15 -23.10 9.27
C PRO A 118 -19.00 -22.75 10.23
N ALA A 119 -17.91 -23.52 10.23
CA ALA A 119 -16.73 -23.26 11.06
C ALA A 119 -15.77 -22.22 10.46
N ALA A 120 -15.97 -21.81 9.21
CA ALA A 120 -15.15 -20.82 8.51
C ALA A 120 -16.06 -19.78 7.83
N PRO A 121 -16.62 -18.82 8.58
CA PRO A 121 -17.52 -17.81 8.03
C PRO A 121 -16.79 -16.87 7.07
N ASN A 122 -17.51 -16.40 6.05
CA ASN A 122 -17.06 -15.28 5.23
C ASN A 122 -17.21 -13.97 6.01
N PHE A 123 -16.30 -13.02 5.77
CA PHE A 123 -16.28 -11.73 6.47
C PHE A 123 -16.65 -10.58 5.53
N THR A 124 -17.29 -9.57 6.09
CA THR A 124 -17.48 -8.29 5.41
C THR A 124 -16.21 -7.49 5.48
N HIS A 125 -15.67 -7.11 4.33
CA HIS A 125 -14.45 -6.32 4.19
C HIS A 125 -14.80 -4.86 3.92
N ILE A 126 -14.23 -3.94 4.70
CA ILE A 126 -14.44 -2.51 4.54
C ILE A 126 -13.11 -1.77 4.61
N HIS A 127 -12.89 -0.86 3.67
CA HIS A 127 -11.76 0.04 3.61
C HIS A 127 -12.29 1.47 3.70
N LEU A 128 -11.77 2.26 4.64
CA LEU A 128 -12.00 3.70 4.73
C LEU A 128 -10.66 4.40 4.59
N ALA A 129 -10.56 5.28 3.59
CA ALA A 129 -9.32 6.00 3.29
C ALA A 129 -9.58 7.48 2.98
N PHE A 130 -8.53 8.27 3.10
CA PHE A 130 -8.46 9.66 2.68
C PHE A 130 -7.23 9.86 1.78
N GLU A 131 -7.18 10.97 1.06
CA GLU A 131 -6.00 11.35 0.31
C GLU A 131 -4.79 11.43 1.25
N GLY A 132 -3.77 10.64 0.95
CA GLY A 132 -2.51 10.59 1.67
C GLY A 132 -1.47 11.55 1.10
N LEU A 133 -0.27 11.48 1.66
CA LEU A 133 0.85 12.32 1.24
C LEU A 133 1.74 11.59 0.22
N PRO A 134 2.29 12.31 -0.77
CA PRO A 134 3.39 11.79 -1.57
C PRO A 134 4.63 11.61 -0.71
N ILE A 135 5.63 10.90 -1.24
CA ILE A 135 6.94 10.69 -0.60
C ILE A 135 7.65 12.05 -0.46
N SER A 136 7.35 12.78 0.62
CA SER A 136 7.72 14.18 0.88
C SER A 136 8.13 14.37 2.35
N SER A 137 8.26 15.62 2.85
CA SER A 137 8.79 15.90 4.19
C SER A 137 7.95 15.31 5.34
N ASP A 138 6.63 15.34 5.22
CA ASP A 138 5.69 14.90 6.26
C ASP A 138 5.44 13.37 6.24
N ILE A 139 6.07 12.64 5.32
CA ILE A 139 5.86 11.20 5.17
C ILE A 139 6.21 10.41 6.44
N TYR A 140 7.22 10.86 7.20
CA TYR A 140 7.62 10.20 8.45
C TYR A 140 6.56 10.36 9.54
N ALA A 141 5.88 11.50 9.61
CA ALA A 141 4.77 11.71 10.53
C ALA A 141 3.59 10.79 10.17
N LEU A 142 3.26 10.70 8.88
CA LEU A 142 2.19 9.82 8.40
C LEU A 142 2.50 8.32 8.60
N ALA A 143 3.74 7.91 8.35
CA ALA A 143 4.21 6.56 8.64
C ALA A 143 4.20 6.25 10.15
N THR A 144 4.52 7.24 11.00
CA THR A 144 4.43 7.08 12.46
C THR A 144 2.97 6.95 12.90
N LEU A 145 2.03 7.70 12.31
CA LEU A 145 0.59 7.52 12.54
C LEU A 145 0.11 6.12 12.15
N GLN A 146 0.56 5.62 10.98
CA GLN A 146 0.26 4.25 10.54
C GLN A 146 0.77 3.22 11.56
N THR A 147 2.01 3.37 12.04
CA THR A 147 2.60 2.46 13.05
C THR A 147 1.88 2.56 14.40
N LEU A 148 1.46 3.77 14.81
CA LEU A 148 0.74 4.02 16.05
C LEU A 148 -0.66 3.38 16.06
N LEU A 149 -1.40 3.54 14.96
CA LEU A 149 -2.67 2.85 14.75
C LEU A 149 -2.44 1.34 14.70
N GLY A 150 -1.45 0.89 13.92
CA GLY A 150 -1.03 -0.49 13.79
C GLY A 150 -2.20 -1.41 13.42
N GLY A 151 -2.49 -2.37 14.30
CA GLY A 151 -3.53 -3.36 14.11
C GLY A 151 -3.01 -4.72 13.64
N GLY A 152 -3.91 -5.52 13.07
CA GLY A 152 -3.60 -6.88 12.62
C GLY A 152 -4.86 -7.75 12.53
N GLY A 153 -4.66 -9.07 12.54
CA GLY A 153 -5.73 -10.05 12.72
C GLY A 153 -6.04 -10.28 14.20
N SER A 154 -7.27 -10.69 14.49
CA SER A 154 -7.73 -11.11 15.82
C SER A 154 -6.90 -12.27 16.34
N PHE A 155 -6.56 -13.20 15.43
CA PHE A 155 -5.54 -14.20 15.67
C PHE A 155 -4.16 -13.71 15.19
N SER A 156 -3.19 -13.66 16.10
CA SER A 156 -1.82 -13.30 15.77
C SER A 156 -0.84 -14.25 16.46
N ALA A 157 -0.22 -15.14 15.69
CA ALA A 157 0.91 -15.93 16.14
C ALA A 157 2.17 -15.04 16.25
N GLY A 158 2.97 -15.23 17.30
CA GLY A 158 4.22 -14.51 17.50
C GLY A 158 4.39 -13.90 18.89
N GLY A 159 5.63 -13.61 19.26
CA GLY A 159 6.02 -13.10 20.57
C GLY A 159 5.84 -11.58 20.76
N PRO A 160 6.33 -11.05 21.89
CA PRO A 160 6.38 -9.61 22.14
C PRO A 160 7.10 -8.85 21.01
N GLY A 161 6.62 -7.64 20.70
CA GLY A 161 7.19 -6.78 19.64
C GLY A 161 6.34 -6.65 18.38
N LYS A 162 5.36 -7.55 18.17
CA LYS A 162 4.47 -7.53 16.98
C LYS A 162 3.41 -6.40 16.93
N GLY A 163 3.44 -5.44 17.86
CA GLY A 163 2.52 -4.30 17.85
C GLY A 163 1.17 -4.50 18.57
N MET A 164 1.06 -5.43 19.52
CA MET A 164 -0.20 -5.67 20.29
C MET A 164 -0.68 -4.47 21.14
N TYR A 165 0.19 -3.47 21.36
CA TYR A 165 -0.14 -2.24 22.07
C TYR A 165 -0.46 -1.07 21.12
N SER A 166 -0.68 -1.34 19.84
CA SER A 166 -1.16 -0.36 18.87
C SER A 166 -2.66 -0.10 19.05
N ARG A 167 -3.14 1.09 18.66
CA ARG A 167 -4.52 1.51 18.97
C ARG A 167 -5.58 0.59 18.38
N LEU A 168 -5.42 0.14 17.13
CA LEU A 168 -6.39 -0.76 16.52
C LEU A 168 -6.40 -2.14 17.18
N TYR A 169 -5.27 -2.56 17.77
CA TYR A 169 -5.27 -3.78 18.58
C TYR A 169 -6.01 -3.58 19.91
N THR A 170 -5.68 -2.52 20.66
CA THR A 170 -6.21 -2.31 22.02
C THR A 170 -7.66 -1.83 22.04
N ASN A 171 -8.02 -0.95 21.11
CA ASN A 171 -9.31 -0.27 21.10
C ASN A 171 -10.34 -0.95 20.20
N VAL A 172 -9.89 -1.76 19.23
CA VAL A 172 -10.79 -2.45 18.28
C VAL A 172 -10.74 -3.96 18.51
N LEU A 173 -9.62 -4.63 18.21
CA LEU A 173 -9.54 -6.10 18.26
C LEU A 173 -9.85 -6.65 19.66
N ASN A 174 -9.34 -6.03 20.73
CA ASN A 174 -9.60 -6.47 22.10
C ASN A 174 -11.02 -6.13 22.61
N GLN A 175 -11.72 -5.18 21.97
CA GLN A 175 -13.01 -4.66 22.44
C GLN A 175 -14.20 -5.20 21.64
N HIS A 176 -13.97 -5.63 20.41
CA HIS A 176 -15.01 -6.00 19.47
C HIS A 176 -14.77 -7.41 18.93
N GLY A 177 -15.31 -8.43 19.62
CA GLY A 177 -15.17 -9.84 19.22
C GLY A 177 -15.85 -10.22 17.88
N TRP A 178 -16.51 -9.27 17.22
CA TRP A 178 -17.08 -9.42 15.87
C TRP A 178 -16.16 -8.87 14.76
N VAL A 179 -14.98 -8.36 15.13
CA VAL A 179 -13.94 -7.89 14.19
C VAL A 179 -12.87 -8.96 14.06
N GLU A 180 -12.65 -9.43 12.84
CA GLU A 180 -11.62 -10.44 12.53
C GLU A 180 -10.27 -9.80 12.23
N SER A 181 -10.25 -8.66 11.54
CA SER A 181 -9.02 -7.90 11.35
C SER A 181 -9.31 -6.41 11.29
N CYS A 182 -8.36 -5.60 11.73
CA CYS A 182 -8.41 -4.15 11.65
C CYS A 182 -6.98 -3.64 11.62
N VAL A 183 -6.56 -3.01 10.52
CA VAL A 183 -5.19 -2.58 10.27
C VAL A 183 -5.15 -1.24 9.57
N ALA A 184 -4.22 -0.37 9.97
CA ALA A 184 -3.96 0.89 9.29
C ALA A 184 -2.99 0.70 8.13
N PHE A 185 -3.29 1.35 7.01
CA PHE A 185 -2.44 1.33 5.81
C PHE A 185 -2.07 2.75 5.37
N ASN A 186 -0.92 2.84 4.70
CA ASN A 186 -0.40 4.07 4.10
C ASN A 186 0.23 3.71 2.76
N HIS A 187 -0.48 3.98 1.66
CA HIS A 187 0.05 3.88 0.31
C HIS A 187 0.52 5.27 -0.13
N SER A 188 1.81 5.43 -0.39
CA SER A 188 2.39 6.71 -0.78
C SER A 188 3.04 6.57 -2.15
N TYR A 189 2.70 7.48 -3.04
CA TYR A 189 3.20 7.54 -4.41
C TYR A 189 3.99 8.84 -4.63
N THR A 190 4.37 9.11 -5.87
CA THR A 190 5.19 10.28 -6.21
C THR A 190 4.45 11.61 -6.10
N ASP A 191 3.14 11.61 -6.37
CA ASP A 191 2.31 12.81 -6.52
C ASP A 191 0.98 12.75 -5.73
N SER A 192 0.66 11.63 -5.10
CA SER A 192 -0.49 11.46 -4.20
C SER A 192 -0.27 10.29 -3.23
N GLY A 193 -1.30 9.91 -2.49
CA GLY A 193 -1.30 8.75 -1.59
C GLY A 193 -2.71 8.39 -1.10
N LEU A 194 -2.79 7.32 -0.31
CA LEU A 194 -3.97 6.86 0.39
C LEU A 194 -3.59 6.46 1.82
N PHE A 195 -4.28 7.03 2.80
CA PHE A 195 -4.12 6.68 4.20
C PHE A 195 -5.45 6.29 4.81
N GLY A 196 -5.50 5.19 5.55
CA GLY A 196 -6.78 4.68 6.01
C GLY A 196 -6.69 3.45 6.90
N ILE A 197 -7.86 2.85 7.13
CA ILE A 197 -8.04 1.61 7.88
C ILE A 197 -8.71 0.59 6.96
N SER A 198 -8.21 -0.64 7.01
CA SER A 198 -8.81 -1.83 6.41
C SER A 198 -9.31 -2.73 7.53
N ALA A 199 -10.54 -3.23 7.43
CA ALA A 199 -11.11 -4.11 8.43
C ALA A 199 -11.92 -5.25 7.82
N ALA A 200 -11.94 -6.39 8.50
CA ALA A 200 -12.82 -7.51 8.24
C ALA A 200 -13.69 -7.76 9.48
N CYS A 201 -14.99 -7.90 9.31
CA CYS A 201 -15.95 -8.08 10.40
C CYS A 201 -17.04 -9.07 10.04
N LEU A 202 -17.77 -9.56 11.05
CA LEU A 202 -18.89 -10.47 10.81
C LEU A 202 -19.98 -9.82 9.92
N PRO A 203 -20.69 -10.62 9.10
CA PRO A 203 -21.85 -10.18 8.33
C PRO A 203 -22.83 -9.30 9.12
N GLY A 204 -23.34 -8.25 8.49
CA GLY A 204 -24.31 -7.31 9.10
C GLY A 204 -23.71 -6.26 10.04
N ARG A 205 -22.38 -6.19 10.19
CA ARG A 205 -21.70 -5.21 11.05
C ARG A 205 -21.01 -4.07 10.31
N ALA A 206 -21.19 -3.95 8.99
CA ALA A 206 -20.50 -2.94 8.17
C ALA A 206 -20.67 -1.50 8.69
N GLY A 207 -21.90 -1.08 9.03
CA GLY A 207 -22.15 0.26 9.55
C GLY A 207 -21.51 0.51 10.93
N ALA A 208 -21.54 -0.48 11.81
CA ALA A 208 -20.86 -0.40 13.11
C ALA A 208 -19.33 -0.35 12.95
N MET A 209 -18.78 -1.10 11.98
CA MET A 209 -17.36 -1.07 11.67
C MET A 209 -16.94 0.30 11.13
N LEU A 210 -17.72 0.89 10.22
CA LEU A 210 -17.46 2.23 9.70
C LEU A 210 -17.41 3.27 10.83
N ASP A 211 -18.36 3.22 11.77
CA ASP A 211 -18.39 4.11 12.93
C ASP A 211 -17.14 3.96 13.81
N VAL A 212 -16.73 2.71 14.09
CA VAL A 212 -15.49 2.41 14.85
C VAL A 212 -14.25 2.96 14.12
N MET A 213 -14.16 2.77 12.80
CA MET A 213 -13.04 3.30 12.00
C MET A 213 -13.00 4.84 12.06
N CYS A 214 -14.16 5.50 11.93
CA CYS A 214 -14.26 6.95 12.04
C CYS A 214 -13.85 7.45 13.43
N ARG A 215 -14.29 6.77 14.49
CA ARG A 215 -13.91 7.08 15.88
C ARG A 215 -12.39 7.03 16.09
N GLU A 216 -11.74 5.97 15.62
CA GLU A 216 -10.28 5.81 15.78
C GLU A 216 -9.49 6.84 14.95
N LEU A 217 -9.92 7.15 13.73
CA LEU A 217 -9.29 8.20 12.91
C LEU A 217 -9.49 9.59 13.50
N ARG A 218 -10.71 9.89 13.98
CA ARG A 218 -11.02 11.17 14.65
C ARG A 218 -10.19 11.34 15.92
N ALA A 219 -9.97 10.28 16.69
CA ALA A 219 -9.17 10.36 17.91
C ALA A 219 -7.73 10.87 17.67
N LEU A 220 -7.18 10.71 16.47
CA LEU A 220 -5.85 11.21 16.10
C LEU A 220 -5.80 12.74 16.01
N THR A 221 -6.94 13.39 15.76
CA THR A 221 -7.02 14.84 15.55
C THR A 221 -7.36 15.61 16.81
N LEU A 222 -7.74 14.92 17.90
CA LEU A 222 -8.22 15.53 19.13
C LEU A 222 -7.07 16.12 19.96
N GLU A 223 -7.38 17.20 20.67
CA GLU A 223 -6.46 17.81 21.63
C GLU A 223 -6.56 17.12 22.99
N PRO A 224 -5.44 16.97 23.73
CA PRO A 224 -5.42 16.31 25.04
C PRO A 224 -6.36 16.93 26.07
N ALA A 225 -6.58 18.25 26.00
CA ALA A 225 -7.47 18.97 26.91
C ALA A 225 -8.96 18.59 26.74
N HIS A 226 -9.34 18.05 25.57
CA HIS A 226 -10.74 17.83 25.22
C HIS A 226 -11.14 16.34 25.17
N ALA A 227 -10.17 15.42 25.11
CA ALA A 227 -10.47 14.00 25.02
C ALA A 227 -9.34 13.12 25.56
N SER A 228 -9.72 12.13 26.37
CA SER A 228 -8.81 11.08 26.87
C SER A 228 -8.26 10.17 25.76
N SER A 229 -8.92 10.14 24.60
CA SER A 229 -8.51 9.38 23.40
C SER A 229 -7.50 10.11 22.52
N ALA A 230 -7.14 11.36 22.83
CA ALA A 230 -6.12 12.13 22.11
C ALA A 230 -4.75 11.41 22.12
N LEU A 231 -3.88 11.77 21.17
CA LEU A 231 -2.53 11.20 21.08
C LEU A 231 -1.72 11.44 22.36
N ARG A 232 -1.17 10.36 22.94
CA ARG A 232 -0.35 10.43 24.15
C ARG A 232 1.15 10.33 23.81
N PRO A 233 2.03 11.06 24.53
CA PRO A 233 3.47 11.02 24.27
C PRO A 233 4.08 9.60 24.28
N VAL A 234 3.63 8.75 25.20
CA VAL A 234 4.10 7.35 25.31
C VAL A 234 3.75 6.50 24.07
N GLU A 235 2.60 6.76 23.45
CA GLU A 235 2.19 6.06 22.22
C GLU A 235 3.01 6.51 21.04
N VAL A 236 3.21 7.83 20.93
CA VAL A 236 4.04 8.44 19.87
C VAL A 236 5.49 7.94 19.99
N GLN A 237 6.08 7.93 21.18
CA GLN A 237 7.44 7.44 21.37
C GLN A 237 7.58 5.95 21.03
N ARG A 238 6.60 5.12 21.40
CA ARG A 238 6.57 3.71 21.02
C ARG A 238 6.50 3.54 19.50
N ALA A 239 5.62 4.27 18.83
CA ALA A 239 5.47 4.21 17.38
C ALA A 239 6.74 4.67 16.65
N LYS A 240 7.38 5.76 17.10
CA LYS A 240 8.67 6.24 16.56
C LYS A 240 9.76 5.17 16.67
N ASN A 241 9.85 4.51 17.82
CA ASN A 241 10.83 3.44 18.04
C ASN A 241 10.54 2.23 17.14
N GLN A 242 9.27 1.82 17.04
CA GLN A 242 8.86 0.69 16.20
C GLN A 242 9.10 0.96 14.71
N LEU A 243 8.80 2.17 14.22
CA LEU A 243 9.07 2.58 12.84
C LEU A 243 10.56 2.56 12.53
N ARG A 244 11.40 3.16 13.39
CA ARG A 244 12.87 3.12 13.23
C ARG A 244 13.40 1.69 13.23
N SER A 245 12.94 0.87 14.18
CA SER A 245 13.34 -0.54 14.27
C SER A 245 13.00 -1.29 12.97
N SER A 246 11.77 -1.15 12.48
CA SER A 246 11.32 -1.83 11.27
C SER A 246 12.12 -1.40 10.04
N LEU A 247 12.40 -0.10 9.88
CA LEU A 247 13.19 0.40 8.76
C LEU A 247 14.63 -0.11 8.81
N LEU A 248 15.28 -0.05 9.97
CA LEU A 248 16.66 -0.49 10.14
C LEU A 248 16.80 -2.00 9.91
N MET A 249 15.92 -2.81 10.50
CA MET A 249 15.92 -4.26 10.33
C MET A 249 15.68 -4.67 8.87
N ASN A 250 14.76 -4.00 8.17
CA ASN A 250 14.52 -4.28 6.75
C ASN A 250 15.75 -3.98 5.88
N LEU A 251 16.50 -2.93 6.20
CA LEU A 251 17.72 -2.53 5.49
C LEU A 251 18.93 -3.46 5.76
N GLU A 252 18.82 -4.44 6.65
CA GLU A 252 19.83 -5.49 6.81
C GLU A 252 19.81 -6.48 5.62
N SER A 253 18.68 -6.55 4.90
CA SER A 253 18.57 -7.32 3.67
C SER A 253 19.14 -6.56 2.48
N ARG A 254 20.18 -7.10 1.84
CA ARG A 254 20.80 -6.51 0.63
C ARG A 254 19.82 -6.30 -0.52
N MET A 255 18.85 -7.19 -0.68
CA MET A 255 17.82 -7.06 -1.72
C MET A 255 16.91 -5.86 -1.45
N VAL A 256 16.53 -5.65 -0.19
CA VAL A 256 15.74 -4.49 0.23
C VAL A 256 16.56 -3.20 0.08
N GLU A 257 17.83 -3.22 0.49
CA GLU A 257 18.71 -2.05 0.33
C GLU A 257 18.89 -1.66 -1.15
N LEU A 258 19.04 -2.64 -2.04
CA LEU A 258 19.16 -2.41 -3.48
C LEU A 258 17.88 -1.80 -4.06
N GLU A 259 16.72 -2.35 -3.71
CA GLU A 259 15.43 -1.81 -4.14
C GLU A 259 15.22 -0.38 -3.63
N ASP A 260 15.47 -0.14 -2.34
CA ASP A 260 15.36 1.18 -1.71
C ASP A 260 16.26 2.22 -2.40
N LEU A 261 17.53 1.88 -2.64
CA LEU A 261 18.46 2.73 -3.39
C LEU A 261 17.91 3.06 -4.78
N GLY A 262 17.46 2.05 -5.53
CA GLY A 262 16.91 2.23 -6.87
C GLY A 262 15.70 3.17 -6.89
N ARG A 263 14.72 2.92 -5.99
CA ARG A 263 13.50 3.73 -5.88
C ARG A 263 13.81 5.17 -5.47
N GLN A 264 14.67 5.37 -4.49
CA GLN A 264 15.01 6.72 -4.02
C GLN A 264 15.76 7.52 -5.09
N VAL A 265 16.68 6.90 -5.83
CA VAL A 265 17.34 7.57 -6.97
C VAL A 265 16.34 7.89 -8.07
N GLN A 266 15.40 6.99 -8.36
CA GLN A 266 14.36 7.24 -9.37
C GLN A 266 13.41 8.38 -8.99
N VAL A 267 13.06 8.51 -7.70
CA VAL A 267 12.08 9.51 -7.23
C VAL A 267 12.75 10.85 -6.87
N HIS A 268 13.90 10.84 -6.21
CA HIS A 268 14.56 12.04 -5.66
C HIS A 268 15.89 12.39 -6.35
N GLY A 269 16.40 11.54 -7.25
CA GLY A 269 17.72 11.70 -7.84
C GLY A 269 18.88 11.39 -6.87
N ARG A 270 18.59 10.94 -5.64
CA ARG A 270 19.60 10.64 -4.60
C ARG A 270 19.07 9.66 -3.56
N LYS A 271 19.97 8.92 -2.90
CA LYS A 271 19.68 8.15 -1.67
C LYS A 271 19.66 9.10 -0.47
N VAL A 272 18.61 9.04 0.33
CA VAL A 272 18.52 9.68 1.64
C VAL A 272 19.31 8.82 2.64
N PRO A 273 20.29 9.39 3.36
CA PRO A 273 21.03 8.66 4.38
C PRO A 273 20.10 8.13 5.48
N VAL A 274 20.30 6.87 5.89
CA VAL A 274 19.51 6.24 6.96
C VAL A 274 19.54 7.07 8.25
N GLY A 275 20.68 7.66 8.58
CA GLY A 275 20.82 8.56 9.73
C GLY A 275 19.91 9.80 9.66
N ASP A 276 19.71 10.37 8.46
CA ASP A 276 18.76 11.48 8.27
C ASP A 276 17.31 11.04 8.49
N MET A 277 16.96 9.85 7.99
CA MET A 277 15.61 9.28 8.18
C MET A 277 15.34 9.08 9.68
N CYS A 278 16.28 8.46 10.39
CA CYS A 278 16.17 8.22 11.84
C CYS A 278 16.04 9.54 12.63
N ARG A 279 16.85 10.55 12.30
CA ARG A 279 16.77 11.88 12.93
C ARG A 279 15.41 12.54 12.70
N LYS A 280 14.89 12.48 11.47
CA LYS A 280 13.56 13.04 11.14
C LYS A 280 12.45 12.37 11.94
N ILE A 281 12.49 11.03 12.06
CA ILE A 281 11.50 10.30 12.86
C ILE A 281 11.64 10.66 14.35
N GLU A 282 12.87 10.76 14.87
CA GLU A 282 13.13 11.08 16.27
C GLU A 282 12.69 12.50 16.67
N ALA A 283 12.80 13.46 15.74
CA ALA A 283 12.38 14.83 15.97
C ALA A 283 10.85 15.00 16.05
N LEU A 284 10.07 14.01 15.61
CA LEU A 284 8.60 14.10 15.59
C LEU A 284 8.02 14.27 16.99
N THR A 285 7.14 15.25 17.10
CA THR A 285 6.36 15.56 18.29
C THR A 285 4.92 15.04 18.16
N VAL A 286 4.17 15.06 19.27
CA VAL A 286 2.74 14.74 19.25
C VAL A 286 1.97 15.72 18.37
N ASP A 287 2.37 17.00 18.37
CA ASP A 287 1.70 18.05 17.62
C ASP A 287 1.94 17.91 16.11
N ASP A 288 3.13 17.46 15.70
CA ASP A 288 3.41 17.13 14.28
C ASP A 288 2.47 16.03 13.78
N LEU A 289 2.34 14.95 14.55
CA LEU A 289 1.44 13.85 14.22
C LEU A 289 -0.02 14.30 14.19
N ARG A 290 -0.46 15.11 15.16
CA ARG A 290 -1.84 15.63 15.21
C ARG A 290 -2.11 16.55 14.01
N ARG A 291 -1.17 17.42 13.66
CA ARG A 291 -1.27 18.31 12.48
C ARG A 291 -1.42 17.48 11.20
N VAL A 292 -0.56 16.47 11.00
CA VAL A 292 -0.62 15.60 9.82
C VAL A 292 -1.91 14.77 9.81
N ALA A 293 -2.37 14.29 10.96
CA ALA A 293 -3.67 13.62 11.06
C ALA A 293 -4.81 14.55 10.62
N LYS A 294 -4.88 15.78 11.17
CA LYS A 294 -5.88 16.79 10.78
C LYS A 294 -5.86 17.05 9.27
N LEU A 295 -4.67 17.21 8.69
CA LEU A 295 -4.49 17.43 7.26
C LEU A 295 -5.07 16.28 6.42
N VAL A 296 -4.66 15.05 6.73
CA VAL A 296 -4.99 13.85 5.97
C VAL A 296 -6.44 13.43 6.17
N VAL A 297 -6.84 13.10 7.41
CA VAL A 297 -8.19 12.58 7.67
C VAL A 297 -9.25 13.67 7.64
N GLY A 298 -8.86 14.94 7.65
CA GLY A 298 -9.74 16.09 7.40
C GLY A 298 -9.97 16.40 5.92
N GLY A 299 -9.30 15.69 4.99
CA GLY A 299 -9.44 15.95 3.56
C GLY A 299 -8.87 17.30 3.11
N MET A 300 -7.82 17.77 3.79
CA MET A 300 -7.18 19.07 3.54
C MET A 300 -5.82 18.95 2.85
N VAL A 301 -5.45 17.76 2.35
CA VAL A 301 -4.21 17.55 1.61
C VAL A 301 -4.23 18.33 0.30
N GLU A 302 -3.13 19.02 0.00
CA GLU A 302 -2.93 19.78 -1.23
C GLU A 302 -1.82 19.15 -2.07
N ASN A 303 -2.19 18.13 -2.84
CA ASN A 303 -1.29 17.48 -3.80
C ASN A 303 -1.35 18.18 -5.17
N PRO A 304 -0.35 17.97 -6.06
CA PRO A 304 -0.31 18.60 -7.39
C PRO A 304 -1.56 18.36 -8.23
N GLY A 305 -2.20 17.20 -8.09
CA GLY A 305 -3.44 16.87 -8.81
C GLY A 305 -4.73 17.42 -8.20
N ARG A 306 -4.64 18.22 -7.12
CA ARG A 306 -5.77 18.92 -6.47
C ARG A 306 -6.96 18.02 -6.16
N GLY A 307 -6.75 17.03 -5.30
CA GLY A 307 -7.81 16.10 -4.93
C GLY A 307 -9.02 16.73 -4.24
N SER A 308 -10.14 16.01 -4.28
CA SER A 308 -11.43 16.47 -3.76
C SER A 308 -11.43 16.62 -2.23
N GLY A 309 -10.64 15.82 -1.52
CA GLY A 309 -10.68 15.70 -0.06
C GLY A 309 -11.86 14.84 0.46
N ALA A 310 -12.68 14.27 -0.43
CA ALA A 310 -13.76 13.37 -0.06
C ALA A 310 -13.22 12.01 0.42
N PRO A 311 -13.87 11.31 1.36
CA PRO A 311 -13.44 9.98 1.77
C PRO A 311 -13.54 8.97 0.62
N THR A 312 -12.73 7.92 0.67
CA THR A 312 -12.87 6.72 -0.14
C THR A 312 -13.38 5.57 0.73
N VAL A 313 -14.45 4.92 0.31
CA VAL A 313 -14.94 3.70 0.96
C VAL A 313 -15.09 2.58 -0.05
N VAL A 314 -14.44 1.44 0.22
CA VAL A 314 -14.62 0.21 -0.56
C VAL A 314 -15.21 -0.85 0.36
N LEU A 315 -16.30 -1.46 -0.05
CA LEU A 315 -17.05 -2.43 0.75
C LEU A 315 -17.28 -3.72 -0.05
N GLN A 316 -17.00 -4.86 0.57
CA GLN A 316 -17.45 -6.17 0.11
C GLN A 316 -18.21 -6.84 1.25
N GLU A 317 -19.54 -6.88 1.14
CA GLU A 317 -20.39 -7.48 2.17
C GLU A 317 -20.36 -9.02 2.08
N ALA A 318 -20.34 -9.69 3.22
CA ALA A 318 -20.57 -11.12 3.30
C ALA A 318 -22.00 -11.41 3.79
N GLN A 319 -22.63 -12.42 3.20
CA GLN A 319 -23.96 -12.87 3.59
C GLN A 319 -23.86 -14.00 4.64
N ALA A 320 -24.85 -14.09 5.52
CA ALA A 320 -25.00 -15.19 6.46
C ALA A 320 -26.47 -15.55 6.67
N HIS A 321 -26.75 -16.83 6.92
CA HIS A 321 -28.11 -17.29 7.19
C HIS A 321 -28.66 -16.64 8.46
N GLY A 322 -29.87 -16.06 8.37
CA GLY A 322 -30.55 -15.42 9.49
C GLY A 322 -30.03 -14.02 9.84
N VAL A 323 -29.10 -13.45 9.06
CA VAL A 323 -28.60 -12.09 9.26
C VAL A 323 -29.20 -11.17 8.19
N SER A 324 -29.93 -10.15 8.63
CA SER A 324 -30.38 -9.07 7.73
C SER A 324 -29.23 -8.08 7.52
N THR A 325 -28.78 -7.90 6.29
CA THR A 325 -27.80 -6.88 5.91
C THR A 325 -28.54 -5.68 5.32
N HIS A 326 -28.43 -4.53 5.97
CA HIS A 326 -28.84 -3.26 5.36
C HIS A 326 -27.70 -2.72 4.52
N SER A 327 -27.91 -2.65 3.21
CA SER A 327 -26.90 -2.13 2.30
C SER A 327 -26.56 -0.68 2.67
N LEU A 328 -25.26 -0.41 2.86
CA LEU A 328 -24.77 0.93 3.11
C LEU A 328 -24.86 1.76 1.83
N THR A 329 -25.67 2.81 1.84
CA THR A 329 -25.72 3.79 0.75
C THR A 329 -24.58 4.79 0.89
N TRP A 330 -24.13 5.35 -0.24
CA TRP A 330 -23.09 6.38 -0.22
C TRP A 330 -23.45 7.58 0.64
N GLU A 331 -24.71 8.03 0.59
CA GLU A 331 -25.22 9.13 1.41
C GLU A 331 -25.10 8.83 2.92
N SER A 332 -25.47 7.60 3.33
CA SER A 332 -25.35 7.18 4.74
C SER A 332 -23.89 7.15 5.19
N ILE A 333 -23.00 6.60 4.34
CA ILE A 333 -21.56 6.57 4.60
C ILE A 333 -21.00 7.99 4.77
N GLN A 334 -21.33 8.90 3.84
CA GLN A 334 -20.91 10.29 3.92
C GLN A 334 -21.43 10.96 5.20
N ASN A 335 -22.71 10.76 5.54
CA ASN A 335 -23.28 11.30 6.76
C ASN A 335 -22.56 10.83 8.02
N THR A 336 -22.20 9.54 8.10
CA THR A 336 -21.38 9.01 9.21
C THR A 336 -20.00 9.65 9.23
N VAL A 337 -19.25 9.61 8.12
CA VAL A 337 -17.87 10.10 8.06
C VAL A 337 -17.80 11.61 8.38
N TYR A 338 -18.68 12.41 7.77
CA TYR A 338 -18.74 13.85 8.04
C TYR A 338 -19.29 14.16 9.44
N GLY A 339 -20.17 13.33 9.99
CA GLY A 339 -20.64 13.44 11.37
C GLY A 339 -19.50 13.33 12.40
N TRP A 340 -18.49 12.52 12.08
CA TRP A 340 -17.24 12.43 12.83
C TRP A 340 -16.24 13.56 12.54
N GLN A 341 -16.60 14.55 11.72
CA GLN A 341 -15.74 15.64 11.26
C GLN A 341 -14.48 15.13 10.53
N LEU A 342 -14.66 14.15 9.66
CA LEU A 342 -13.64 13.61 8.78
C LEU A 342 -13.96 13.91 7.32
N GLY A 343 -12.92 14.12 6.51
CA GLY A 343 -13.02 14.46 5.10
C GLY A 343 -13.57 15.86 4.82
N ARG A 344 -13.53 16.24 3.55
CA ARG A 344 -14.12 17.47 3.00
C ARG A 344 -15.40 17.14 2.24
N ARG A 345 -16.45 17.93 2.48
CA ARG A 345 -17.71 17.89 1.73
C ARG A 345 -17.56 18.59 0.39
#